data_AF-A0A7Y2HD73-F1
#
_entry.id   AF-A0A7Y2HD73-F1
#
_cell.length_a   1.000
_cell.length_b   1.000
_cell.length_c   1.000
_cell.angle_alpha   90.00
_cell.angle_beta   90.00
_cell.angle_gamma   90.00
#
_symmetry.space_group_name_H-M   'P 1'
#
loop_
_entity.id
_entity.type
_entity.pdbx_description
1 polymer ?
#
loop_
_entity_poly.entity_id
_entity_poly.type
_entity_poly.pdbx_seq_one_letter_code
_entity_poly.pdbx_strand_id
1 'polypeptide(L)'
;MSSNKIYYILYAVICSVLFMSTGYAKGTQDERHIEVALRMVGHQVLLNSGDSTSRVLPISIENDRYKIQFASEFEFIPGDLVSTVHRILNESEIGASYILEVEQCNTGEVVYSYEMNNTEKSDIIPCVGRIQPKSCYIFYLSLMESEEPVTTLDTGSSPGDLFMNRSQIGYLMV
;
A
#
# COMPACT_ATOMS: atom_id res chain seq x y z
N MET A 1 7.73 -56.03 -15.60
CA MET A 1 8.17 -54.66 -15.22
C MET A 1 8.24 -54.63 -13.69
N SER A 2 9.45 -54.54 -13.11
CA SER A 2 9.72 -54.85 -11.70
C SER A 2 8.87 -54.01 -10.74
N SER A 3 8.10 -54.67 -9.86
CA SER A 3 7.18 -54.06 -8.88
C SER A 3 7.83 -52.98 -8.01
N ASN A 4 9.15 -53.03 -7.84
CA ASN A 4 9.92 -52.03 -7.09
C ASN A 4 9.93 -50.68 -7.80
N LYS A 5 9.91 -50.65 -9.13
CA LYS A 5 9.90 -49.41 -9.94
C LYS A 5 8.56 -48.67 -9.83
N ILE A 6 7.46 -49.40 -9.63
CA ILE A 6 6.12 -48.81 -9.43
C ILE A 6 6.05 -48.05 -8.11
N TYR A 7 6.66 -48.59 -7.04
CA TYR A 7 6.70 -47.91 -5.74
C TYR A 7 7.49 -46.59 -5.79
N TYR A 8 8.64 -46.57 -6.50
CA TYR A 8 9.41 -45.33 -6.68
C TYR A 8 8.66 -44.26 -7.48
N ILE A 9 7.91 -44.66 -8.51
CA ILE A 9 7.09 -43.73 -9.30
C ILE A 9 5.96 -43.14 -8.44
N LEU A 10 5.28 -43.97 -7.63
CA LEU A 10 4.23 -43.50 -6.72
C LEU A 10 4.78 -42.54 -5.65
N TYR A 11 5.96 -42.83 -5.09
CA TYR A 11 6.61 -41.96 -4.12
C TYR A 11 7.01 -40.61 -4.72
N ALA A 12 7.55 -40.60 -5.94
CA ALA A 12 7.94 -39.37 -6.64
C ALA A 12 6.73 -38.46 -6.94
N VAL A 13 5.59 -39.04 -7.33
CA VAL A 13 4.35 -38.28 -7.57
C VAL A 13 3.83 -37.67 -6.26
N ILE A 14 3.83 -38.43 -5.16
CA ILE A 14 3.38 -37.93 -3.84
C ILE A 14 4.29 -36.79 -3.35
N CYS A 15 5.61 -36.90 -3.50
CA CYS A 15 6.55 -35.83 -3.16
C CYS A 15 6.35 -34.57 -4.03
N SER A 16 6.03 -34.73 -5.31
CA SER A 16 5.78 -33.61 -6.21
C SER A 16 4.51 -32.81 -5.84
N VAL A 17 3.47 -33.49 -5.35
CA VAL A 17 2.23 -32.85 -4.88
C VAL A 17 2.44 -32.12 -3.54
N LEU A 18 3.28 -32.68 -2.65
CA LEU A 18 3.60 -32.05 -1.37
C LEU A 18 4.51 -30.81 -1.51
N PHE A 19 5.22 -30.65 -2.64
CA PHE A 19 6.12 -29.51 -2.87
C PHE A 19 5.40 -28.26 -3.41
N MET A 20 4.15 -28.37 -3.89
CA MET A 20 3.40 -27.23 -4.44
C MET A 20 2.77 -26.29 -3.39
N SER A 21 2.82 -26.61 -2.10
CA SER A 21 2.31 -25.73 -1.04
C SER A 21 3.44 -24.92 -0.38
N THR A 22 3.99 -23.95 -1.11
CA THR A 22 4.74 -22.84 -0.49
C THR A 22 4.06 -21.52 -0.85
N GLY A 23 2.99 -21.21 -0.12
CA GLY A 23 2.44 -19.85 -0.11
C GLY A 23 3.44 -18.94 0.60
N TYR A 24 3.95 -17.93 -0.10
CA TYR A 24 4.79 -16.89 0.47
C TYR A 24 3.98 -16.09 1.50
N ALA A 25 4.18 -16.35 2.79
CA ALA A 25 3.65 -15.53 3.86
C ALA A 25 4.47 -14.23 3.97
N LYS A 26 4.19 -13.26 3.10
CA LYS A 26 4.73 -11.88 3.19
C LYS A 26 3.90 -10.95 4.10
N GLY A 27 2.76 -11.40 4.64
CA GLY A 27 1.71 -10.51 5.13
C GLY A 27 1.88 -9.83 6.50
N THR A 28 2.72 -10.31 7.43
CA THR A 28 2.62 -9.87 8.85
C THR A 28 3.56 -8.75 9.30
N GLN A 29 4.67 -8.54 8.58
CA GLN A 29 5.60 -7.46 8.88
C GLN A 29 5.14 -6.15 8.21
N ASP A 30 4.62 -6.26 6.99
CA ASP A 30 4.10 -5.15 6.21
C ASP A 30 2.83 -4.55 6.85
N GLU A 31 1.90 -5.40 7.29
CA GLU A 31 0.64 -4.96 7.92
C GLU A 31 0.86 -4.13 9.20
N ARG A 32 1.76 -4.56 10.09
CA ARG A 32 2.09 -3.81 11.32
C ARG A 32 2.77 -2.48 11.02
N HIS A 33 3.59 -2.43 9.99
CA HIS A 33 4.23 -1.20 9.53
C HIS A 33 3.19 -0.20 9.01
N ILE A 34 2.24 -0.69 8.21
CA ILE A 34 1.10 0.09 7.72
C ILE A 34 0.26 0.61 8.89
N GLU A 35 -0.10 -0.23 9.87
CA GLU A 35 -0.86 0.21 11.04
C GLU A 35 -0.19 1.37 11.80
N VAL A 36 1.14 1.32 11.98
CA VAL A 36 1.88 2.40 12.66
C VAL A 36 1.83 3.69 11.86
N ALA A 37 2.05 3.62 10.54
CA ALA A 37 1.97 4.79 9.66
C ALA A 37 0.56 5.41 9.65
N LEU A 38 -0.49 4.58 9.60
CA LEU A 38 -1.87 5.07 9.63
C LEU A 38 -2.25 5.68 10.99
N ARG A 39 -1.70 5.19 12.10
CA ARG A 39 -1.82 5.87 13.39
C ARG A 39 -1.13 7.24 13.38
N MET A 40 0.02 7.35 12.71
CA MET A 40 0.70 8.63 12.53
C MET A 40 -0.12 9.60 11.66
N VAL A 41 -0.77 9.10 10.60
CA VAL A 41 -1.74 9.89 9.81
C VAL A 41 -2.83 10.45 10.71
N GLY A 42 -3.51 9.58 11.48
CA GLY A 42 -4.57 10.01 12.38
C GLY A 42 -4.08 11.03 13.41
N HIS A 43 -2.89 10.83 13.97
CA HIS A 43 -2.29 11.74 14.94
C HIS A 43 -2.05 13.13 14.33
N GLN A 44 -1.42 13.20 13.15
CA GLN A 44 -1.12 14.47 12.51
C GLN A 44 -2.39 15.19 12.04
N VAL A 45 -3.42 14.46 11.61
CA VAL A 45 -4.73 15.05 11.27
C VAL A 45 -5.38 15.72 12.48
N LEU A 46 -5.34 15.07 13.66
CA LEU A 46 -5.82 15.69 14.90
C LEU A 46 -4.99 16.92 15.28
N LEU A 47 -3.66 16.88 15.12
CA LEU A 47 -2.82 18.05 15.37
C LEU A 47 -3.17 19.22 14.44
N ASN A 48 -3.43 18.95 13.16
CA ASN A 48 -3.81 19.98 12.20
C ASN A 48 -5.17 20.60 12.52
N SER A 49 -6.07 19.86 13.18
CA SER A 49 -7.35 20.39 13.70
C SER A 49 -7.24 21.06 15.08
N GLY A 50 -6.03 21.13 15.65
CA GLY A 50 -5.76 21.75 16.95
C GLY A 50 -6.02 20.82 18.15
N ASP A 51 -6.19 19.52 17.93
CA ASP A 51 -6.38 18.51 18.97
C ASP A 51 -5.11 17.69 19.22
N SER A 52 -4.38 18.03 20.30
CA SER A 52 -3.17 17.32 20.72
C SER A 52 -3.41 16.24 21.78
N THR A 53 -4.67 15.98 22.14
CA THR A 53 -5.01 15.14 23.30
C THR A 53 -5.83 13.91 22.94
N SER A 54 -6.63 14.01 21.88
CA SER A 54 -7.49 12.91 21.47
C SER A 54 -6.70 11.77 20.87
N ARG A 55 -7.28 10.58 21.02
CA ARG A 55 -6.65 9.33 20.64
C ARG A 55 -7.12 8.90 19.27
N VAL A 56 -6.19 8.37 18.49
CA VAL A 56 -6.49 7.49 17.36
C VAL A 56 -6.80 6.11 17.92
N LEU A 57 -7.97 5.57 17.60
CA LEU A 57 -8.39 4.23 18.02
C LEU A 57 -7.60 3.16 17.23
N PRO A 58 -7.63 1.88 17.67
CA PRO A 58 -6.94 0.81 16.95
C PRO A 58 -7.34 0.75 15.48
N ILE A 59 -6.34 0.61 14.60
CA ILE A 59 -6.54 0.40 13.17
C ILE A 59 -7.17 -0.98 12.98
N SER A 60 -8.16 -1.07 12.12
CA SER A 60 -8.82 -2.32 11.77
C SER A 60 -9.01 -2.40 10.25
N ILE A 61 -9.08 -3.60 9.70
CA ILE A 61 -9.35 -3.79 8.27
C ILE A 61 -10.83 -4.13 8.09
N GLU A 62 -11.51 -3.46 7.16
CA GLU A 62 -12.91 -3.67 6.81
C GLU A 62 -13.08 -3.60 5.30
N ASN A 63 -13.55 -4.70 4.69
CA ASN A 63 -13.73 -4.82 3.22
C ASN A 63 -12.47 -4.44 2.43
N ASP A 64 -11.30 -4.97 2.83
CA ASP A 64 -9.99 -4.69 2.20
C ASP A 64 -9.56 -3.21 2.25
N ARG A 65 -10.13 -2.43 3.18
CA ARG A 65 -9.73 -1.05 3.47
C ARG A 65 -9.27 -0.91 4.91
N TYR A 66 -8.24 -0.12 5.14
CA TYR A 66 -7.80 0.23 6.48
C TYR A 66 -8.71 1.30 7.07
N LYS A 67 -9.28 1.02 8.24
CA LYS A 67 -10.19 1.89 8.97
C LYS A 67 -9.45 2.62 10.08
N ILE A 68 -9.47 3.95 10.04
CA ILE A 68 -8.92 4.84 11.05
C ILE A 68 -10.08 5.53 11.76
N GLN A 69 -10.16 5.36 13.08
CA GLN A 69 -11.22 5.95 13.91
C GLN A 69 -10.62 6.86 14.98
N PHE A 70 -11.39 7.84 15.39
CA PHE A 70 -10.97 8.88 16.33
C PHE A 70 -11.84 8.86 17.58
N ALA A 71 -11.26 9.19 18.72
CA ALA A 71 -11.99 9.26 19.99
C ALA A 71 -12.84 10.54 20.14
N SER A 72 -12.58 11.56 19.33
CA SER A 72 -13.24 12.88 19.38
C SER A 72 -13.73 13.30 18.00
N GLU A 73 -14.71 14.22 18.01
CA GLU A 73 -15.14 14.94 16.82
C GLU A 73 -14.17 16.09 16.52
N PHE A 74 -13.90 16.32 15.24
CA PHE A 74 -12.99 17.37 14.79
C PHE A 74 -13.44 17.94 13.44
N GLU A 75 -12.98 19.14 13.13
CA GLU A 75 -13.07 19.72 11.79
C GLU A 75 -11.76 19.50 11.04
N PHE A 76 -11.78 19.48 9.71
CA PHE A 76 -10.54 19.34 8.94
C PHE A 76 -10.59 20.13 7.64
N ILE A 77 -9.41 20.46 7.14
CA ILE A 77 -9.21 21.09 5.84
C ILE A 77 -8.76 19.99 4.87
N PRO A 78 -9.50 19.72 3.77
CA PRO A 78 -9.14 18.69 2.80
C PRO A 78 -7.71 18.79 2.27
N GLY A 79 -7.19 20.00 2.02
CA GLY A 79 -5.81 20.19 1.59
C GLY A 79 -4.76 19.75 2.62
N ASP A 80 -4.99 20.05 3.89
CA ASP A 80 -4.09 19.64 4.98
C ASP A 80 -4.17 18.13 5.20
N LEU A 81 -5.36 17.54 5.06
CA LEU A 81 -5.56 16.09 5.10
C LEU A 81 -4.75 15.40 3.99
N VAL A 82 -4.91 15.85 2.74
CA VAL A 82 -4.25 15.23 1.58
C VAL A 82 -2.73 15.32 1.70
N SER A 83 -2.21 16.51 2.01
CA SER A 83 -0.77 16.72 2.17
C SER A 83 -0.18 15.89 3.33
N THR A 84 -0.93 15.76 4.43
CA THR A 84 -0.52 14.94 5.59
C THR A 84 -0.45 13.46 5.25
N VAL A 85 -1.52 12.92 4.64
CA VAL A 85 -1.59 11.51 4.26
C VAL A 85 -0.50 11.18 3.25
N HIS A 86 -0.39 11.98 2.18
CA HIS A 86 0.61 11.76 1.14
C HIS A 86 2.03 11.75 1.69
N ARG A 87 2.38 12.76 2.50
CA ARG A 87 3.71 12.87 3.10
C ARG A 87 4.04 11.66 3.97
N ILE A 88 3.13 11.26 4.85
CA ILE A 88 3.37 10.16 5.80
C ILE A 88 3.47 8.81 5.08
N LEU A 89 2.59 8.55 4.11
CA LEU A 89 2.65 7.29 3.34
C LEU A 89 3.93 7.21 2.51
N ASN A 90 4.36 8.31 1.89
CA ASN A 90 5.62 8.38 1.16
C ASN A 90 6.84 8.20 2.08
N GLU A 91 6.90 8.89 3.22
CA GLU A 91 7.97 8.74 4.23
C GLU A 91 8.02 7.32 4.81
N SER A 92 6.89 6.62 4.83
CA SER A 92 6.78 5.25 5.33
C SER A 92 6.96 4.20 4.23
N GLU A 93 7.22 4.59 2.98
CA GLU A 93 7.35 3.68 1.84
C GLU A 93 6.10 2.78 1.64
N ILE A 94 4.90 3.32 1.93
CA ILE A 94 3.63 2.60 1.79
C ILE A 94 2.93 3.05 0.51
N GLY A 95 2.69 2.10 -0.40
CA GLY A 95 1.73 2.16 -1.51
C GLY A 95 1.67 3.50 -2.24
N ALA A 96 2.33 3.60 -3.38
CA ALA A 96 2.42 4.86 -4.12
C ALA A 96 1.09 5.32 -4.74
N SER A 97 0.11 4.42 -4.86
CA SER A 97 -1.27 4.74 -5.26
C SER A 97 -2.26 4.28 -4.20
N TYR A 98 -3.21 5.15 -3.85
CA TYR A 98 -4.20 4.86 -2.82
C TYR A 98 -5.46 5.71 -3.00
N ILE A 99 -6.56 5.25 -2.40
CA ILE A 99 -7.82 6.00 -2.27
C ILE A 99 -8.07 6.26 -0.79
N LEU A 100 -8.39 7.49 -0.43
CA LEU A 100 -8.88 7.86 0.89
C LEU A 100 -10.35 8.26 0.82
N GLU A 101 -11.17 7.66 1.67
CA GLU A 101 -12.58 8.01 1.86
C GLU A 101 -12.81 8.44 3.31
N VAL A 102 -13.60 9.49 3.50
CA VAL A 102 -14.01 10.00 4.81
C VAL A 102 -15.51 9.83 4.93
N GLU A 103 -15.93 9.00 5.86
CA GLU A 103 -17.35 8.75 6.18
C GLU A 103 -17.75 9.48 7.47
N GLN A 104 -19.01 9.92 7.55
CA GLN A 104 -19.62 10.34 8.82
C GLN A 104 -20.05 9.14 9.65
N CYS A 105 -19.65 9.08 10.92
CA CYS A 105 -19.94 7.92 11.79
C CYS A 105 -21.44 7.58 11.89
N ASN A 106 -22.31 8.61 11.92
CA ASN A 106 -23.74 8.44 12.18
C ASN A 106 -24.53 7.97 10.96
N THR A 107 -24.10 8.37 9.76
CA THR A 107 -24.83 8.10 8.51
C THR A 107 -24.15 7.04 7.65
N GLY A 108 -22.84 6.81 7.82
CA GLY A 108 -22.02 6.00 6.92
C GLY A 108 -21.86 6.63 5.53
N GLU A 109 -22.23 7.90 5.36
CA GLU A 109 -22.12 8.58 4.07
C GLU A 109 -20.71 9.11 3.87
N VAL A 110 -20.15 8.88 2.68
CA VAL A 110 -18.88 9.46 2.26
C VAL A 110 -19.06 10.96 2.05
N VAL A 111 -18.41 11.76 2.89
CA VAL A 111 -18.44 13.23 2.81
C VAL A 111 -17.27 13.82 2.04
N TYR A 112 -16.19 13.06 1.89
CA TYR A 112 -15.01 13.46 1.16
C TYR A 112 -14.26 12.23 0.69
N SER A 113 -13.73 12.27 -0.52
CA SER A 113 -12.84 11.24 -1.03
C SER A 113 -11.89 11.80 -2.07
N TYR A 114 -10.73 11.18 -2.19
CA TYR A 114 -9.78 11.44 -3.27
C TYR A 114 -8.93 10.21 -3.56
N GLU A 115 -8.41 10.17 -4.77
CA GLU A 115 -7.45 9.19 -5.24
C GLU A 115 -6.09 9.88 -5.43
N MET A 116 -5.02 9.22 -5.04
CA MET A 116 -3.64 9.64 -5.26
C MET A 116 -2.97 8.61 -6.15
N ASN A 117 -2.37 9.05 -7.24
CA ASN A 117 -1.63 8.18 -8.15
C ASN A 117 -0.15 8.54 -8.22
N ASN A 118 0.72 7.53 -8.31
CA ASN A 118 2.16 7.73 -8.46
C ASN A 118 2.57 8.27 -9.86
N THR A 119 1.69 8.17 -10.85
CA THR A 119 1.98 8.65 -12.21
C THR A 119 1.63 10.13 -12.30
N GLU A 120 2.50 10.95 -12.90
CA GLU A 120 2.41 12.43 -13.05
C GLU A 120 1.12 13.00 -13.73
N LYS A 121 0.06 12.19 -13.89
CA LYS A 121 -1.27 12.69 -14.22
C LYS A 121 -1.79 13.48 -13.03
N SER A 122 -2.05 14.76 -13.27
CA SER A 122 -2.57 15.73 -12.30
C SER A 122 -3.64 15.11 -11.40
N ASP A 123 -3.30 14.84 -10.14
CA ASP A 123 -4.27 14.41 -9.13
C ASP A 123 -5.30 15.54 -8.96
N ILE A 124 -6.53 15.29 -9.38
CA ILE A 124 -7.62 16.26 -9.23
C ILE A 124 -8.14 16.12 -7.80
N ILE A 125 -7.56 16.89 -6.88
CA ILE A 125 -8.00 16.94 -5.49
C ILE A 125 -9.14 17.97 -5.37
N PRO A 126 -10.39 17.56 -5.15
CA PRO A 126 -11.49 18.49 -5.03
C PRO A 126 -11.46 19.24 -3.69
N CYS A 127 -12.01 20.46 -3.67
CA CYS A 127 -12.38 21.15 -2.42
C CYS A 127 -11.26 21.44 -1.41
N VAL A 128 -9.99 21.52 -1.85
CA VAL A 128 -8.78 21.71 -1.03
C VAL A 128 -8.91 22.77 0.08
N GLY A 129 -9.55 23.91 -0.23
CA GLY A 129 -9.68 25.04 0.71
C GLY A 129 -10.99 25.11 1.51
N ARG A 130 -11.87 24.10 1.44
CA ARG A 130 -13.17 24.12 2.14
C ARG A 130 -13.11 23.34 3.44
N ILE A 131 -13.23 24.02 4.57
CA ILE A 131 -13.30 23.39 5.89
C ILE A 131 -14.50 22.44 5.94
N GLN A 132 -14.26 21.20 6.31
CA GLN A 132 -15.30 20.24 6.67
C GLN A 132 -15.71 20.47 8.13
N PRO A 133 -17.01 20.57 8.42
CA PRO A 133 -17.49 20.98 9.74
C PRO A 133 -17.08 20.00 10.83
N LYS A 134 -17.07 20.45 12.08
CA LYS A 134 -16.81 19.56 13.22
C LYS A 134 -17.84 18.44 13.28
N SER A 135 -17.39 17.19 13.17
CA SER A 135 -18.23 15.99 13.25
C SER A 135 -17.42 14.75 13.63
N CYS A 136 -18.13 13.63 13.80
CA CYS A 136 -17.51 12.31 13.92
C CYS A 136 -17.19 11.75 12.54
N TYR A 137 -15.91 11.48 12.31
CA TYR A 137 -15.40 10.96 11.04
C TYR A 137 -14.70 9.62 11.19
N ILE A 138 -14.80 8.80 10.15
CA ILE A 138 -14.04 7.55 9.97
C ILE A 138 -13.30 7.66 8.65
N PHE A 139 -12.01 7.37 8.65
CA PHE A 139 -11.25 7.32 7.41
C PHE A 139 -11.08 5.88 6.95
N TYR A 140 -11.25 5.65 5.66
CA TYR A 140 -10.96 4.41 4.98
C TYR A 140 -9.86 4.64 3.97
N LEU A 141 -8.77 3.89 4.08
CA LEU A 141 -7.67 3.91 3.13
C LEU A 141 -7.61 2.58 2.37
N SER A 142 -7.69 2.65 1.05
CA SER A 142 -7.49 1.52 0.14
C SER A 142 -6.15 1.68 -0.56
N LEU A 143 -5.24 0.74 -0.36
CA LEU A 143 -3.99 0.69 -1.12
C LEU A 143 -4.29 0.07 -2.48
N MET A 144 -3.84 0.74 -3.54
CA MET A 144 -3.90 0.19 -4.89
C MET A 144 -2.57 -0.51 -5.14
N GLU A 145 -2.60 -1.80 -5.43
CA GLU A 145 -1.39 -2.56 -5.73
C GLU A 145 -0.74 -1.96 -6.98
N SER A 146 0.35 -1.21 -6.78
CA SER A 146 1.25 -0.91 -7.87
C SER A 146 2.02 -2.19 -8.15
N GLU A 147 1.87 -2.75 -9.35
CA GLU A 147 2.80 -3.78 -9.84
C GLU A 147 4.20 -3.18 -9.78
N GLU A 148 4.94 -3.46 -8.70
CA GLU A 148 6.36 -3.16 -8.71
C GLU A 148 6.98 -3.98 -9.84
N PRO A 149 7.88 -3.39 -10.65
CA PRO A 149 8.60 -4.16 -11.64
C PRO A 149 9.40 -5.21 -10.87
N VAL A 150 8.93 -6.47 -10.95
CA VAL A 150 9.65 -7.64 -10.45
C VAL A 150 11.01 -7.61 -11.10
N THR A 151 11.99 -7.08 -10.39
CA THR A 151 13.38 -7.16 -10.80
C THR A 151 13.79 -8.58 -10.48
N THR A 152 13.46 -9.49 -11.38
CA THR A 152 13.97 -10.86 -11.39
C THR A 152 15.48 -10.77 -11.53
N LEU A 153 16.19 -10.75 -10.40
CA LEU A 153 17.58 -11.16 -10.36
C LEU A 153 17.60 -12.69 -10.56
N ASP A 154 17.43 -13.11 -11.81
CA ASP A 154 17.78 -14.45 -12.25
C ASP A 154 19.30 -14.60 -12.10
N THR A 155 19.72 -15.25 -11.02
CA THR A 155 21.08 -15.81 -10.95
C THR A 155 20.99 -17.32 -11.16
N GLY A 156 20.80 -17.70 -12.43
CA GLY A 156 20.96 -19.06 -12.92
C GLY A 156 22.11 -19.10 -13.93
N SER A 157 23.27 -19.55 -13.48
CA SER A 157 24.48 -19.77 -14.27
C SER A 157 24.34 -20.88 -15.32
N SER A 158 24.66 -20.60 -16.60
CA SER A 158 25.58 -21.40 -17.45
C SER A 158 25.80 -20.71 -18.81
N PRO A 159 26.97 -20.89 -19.48
CA PRO A 159 27.50 -19.95 -20.45
C PRO A 159 27.22 -20.33 -21.90
N GLY A 160 27.12 -19.31 -22.75
CA GLY A 160 27.15 -19.46 -24.20
C GLY A 160 26.08 -18.60 -24.84
N ASP A 161 26.45 -17.39 -25.26
CA ASP A 161 26.42 -17.08 -26.69
C ASP A 161 27.09 -15.73 -26.97
N LEU A 162 28.06 -15.81 -27.88
CA LEU A 162 28.78 -14.70 -28.48
C LEU A 162 27.83 -13.90 -29.37
N PHE A 163 27.50 -12.66 -29.00
CA PHE A 163 27.22 -11.64 -30.00
C PHE A 163 27.89 -10.32 -29.64
N MET A 164 28.93 -10.04 -30.41
CA MET A 164 29.49 -8.72 -30.64
C MET A 164 28.37 -7.73 -31.01
N ASN A 165 28.28 -6.62 -30.28
CA ASN A 165 28.35 -5.34 -30.99
C ASN A 165 28.93 -4.22 -30.14
N ARG A 166 30.02 -3.69 -30.66
CA ARG A 166 30.78 -2.54 -30.17
C ARG A 166 30.21 -1.32 -30.87
N SER A 167 29.58 -0.42 -30.13
CA SER A 167 29.35 0.96 -30.57
C SER A 167 29.24 1.84 -29.33
N GLN A 168 30.40 2.34 -28.92
CA GLN A 168 30.55 3.39 -27.92
C GLN A 168 30.88 4.68 -28.68
N ILE A 169 30.56 5.82 -28.03
CA ILE A 169 30.99 7.19 -28.33
C ILE A 169 30.08 7.88 -29.38
N GLY A 170 29.48 9.05 -29.16
CA GLY A 170 29.61 10.09 -28.14
C GLY A 170 29.35 11.46 -28.80
N TYR A 171 28.66 12.38 -28.13
CA TYR A 171 28.64 13.83 -28.40
C TYR A 171 27.95 14.48 -27.17
N LEU A 172 28.66 15.06 -26.20
CA LEU A 172 29.35 16.37 -26.14
C LEU A 172 28.42 17.56 -25.86
N MET A 173 28.68 18.16 -24.68
CA MET A 173 28.49 19.54 -24.20
C MET A 173 27.08 20.09 -23.93
N VAL A 174 26.82 20.33 -22.63
CA VAL A 174 26.95 21.67 -22.04
C VAL A 174 28.05 21.62 -20.98
#